data_AF-A0A9N9AXF4-F1
#
_entry.id   AF-A0A9N9AXF4-F1
#
_cell.length_a   1.000
_cell.length_b   1.000
_cell.length_c   1.000
_cell.angle_alpha   90.00
_cell.angle_beta   90.00
_cell.angle_gamma   90.00
#
_symmetry.space_group_name_H-M   'P 1'
#
loop_
_entity.id
_entity.type
_entity.pdbx_description
1 polymer ?
#
loop_
_entity_poly.entity_id
_entity_poly.type
_entity_poly.pdbx_seq_one_letter_code
_entity_poly.pdbx_strand_id
1 'polypeptide(L)' 'MSRSDGSEWLDNELENGNITFYKFSLFKNIKLIGQGGFGFVSSADYDEENVALKKLKSEEAAKETTKEATKKFVNEVIYY' A
#
# COMPACT_ATOMS: atom_id res chain seq x y z
N MET A 1 21.27 -10.05 -15.34
CA MET A 1 20.39 -10.18 -14.16
C MET A 1 18.96 -9.96 -14.62
N SER A 2 18.11 -10.99 -14.59
CA SER A 2 16.69 -10.85 -14.94
C SER A 2 15.96 -10.20 -13.76
N ARG A 3 15.29 -9.07 -14.02
CA ARG A 3 14.37 -8.44 -13.06
C ARG A 3 13.21 -9.40 -12.84
N SER A 4 12.88 -9.70 -11.59
CA SER A 4 11.71 -10.51 -11.26
C SER A 4 10.43 -9.80 -11.71
N ASP A 5 9.46 -10.55 -12.27
CA ASP A 5 8.18 -10.01 -12.78
C ASP A 5 7.44 -9.13 -11.76
N GLY A 6 7.73 -9.31 -10.47
CA GLY A 6 7.19 -8.53 -9.35
C GLY A 6 7.56 -7.03 -9.37
N SER A 7 8.59 -6.62 -10.10
CA SER A 7 8.96 -5.20 -10.24
C SER A 7 8.34 -4.57 -11.48
N GLU A 8 8.26 -5.34 -12.58
CA GLU A 8 7.76 -4.85 -13.87
C GLU A 8 6.26 -4.52 -13.84
N TRP A 9 5.43 -5.33 -13.16
CA TRP A 9 4.00 -5.00 -13.05
C TRP A 9 3.78 -3.68 -12.28
N LEU A 10 4.56 -3.43 -11.23
CA LEU A 10 4.39 -2.22 -10.41
C LEU A 10 4.78 -0.97 -11.21
N ASP A 11 5.89 -1.05 -11.95
CA ASP A 11 6.33 0.02 -12.85
C ASP A 11 5.24 0.31 -13.91
N ASN A 12 4.65 -0.73 -14.51
CA ASN A 12 3.56 -0.57 -15.48
C ASN A 12 2.29 0.06 -14.87
N GLU A 13 1.88 -0.33 -13.67
CA GLU A 13 0.70 0.26 -13.02
C GLU A 13 0.92 1.71 -12.60
N LEU A 14 2.17 2.08 -12.25
CA LEU A 14 2.57 3.47 -11.99
C LEU A 14 2.54 4.30 -13.30
N GLU A 15 3.09 3.76 -14.40
CA GLU A 15 3.07 4.42 -15.72
C GLU A 15 1.65 4.58 -16.27
N ASN A 16 0.80 3.58 -16.08
CA ASN A 16 -0.60 3.61 -16.50
C ASN A 16 -1.48 4.52 -15.60
N GLY A 17 -0.96 4.98 -14.45
CA GLY A 17 -1.69 5.85 -13.52
C GLY A 17 -2.71 5.14 -12.65
N ASN A 18 -2.73 3.80 -12.65
CA ASN A 18 -3.63 2.99 -11.81
C ASN A 18 -3.17 2.97 -10.34
N ILE A 19 -1.87 3.18 -10.11
CA ILE A 19 -1.29 3.37 -8.79
C ILE A 19 -0.64 4.74 -8.75
N THR A 20 -0.95 5.52 -7.71
CA THR A 20 -0.29 6.81 -7.47
C THR A 20 0.65 6.69 -6.29
N PHE A 21 1.90 7.11 -6.49
CA PHE A 21 2.89 7.18 -5.43
C PHE A 21 2.74 8.49 -4.64
N TYR A 22 2.50 8.37 -3.33
CA TYR A 22 2.50 9.50 -2.41
C TYR A 22 3.70 9.42 -1.46
N LYS A 23 4.43 10.53 -1.34
CA LYS A 23 5.48 10.64 -0.31
C LYS A 23 4.81 10.64 1.06
N PHE A 24 5.29 9.77 1.95
CA PHE A 24 4.74 9.66 3.31
C PHE A 24 4.77 10.98 4.10
N SER A 25 5.73 11.87 3.79
CA SER A 25 5.86 13.20 4.40
C SER A 25 4.72 14.17 4.07
N LEU A 26 3.86 13.86 3.09
CA LEU A 26 2.71 14.69 2.74
C LEU A 26 1.57 14.54 3.77
N PHE A 27 1.53 13.42 4.47
CA PHE A 27 0.51 13.12 5.48
C PHE A 27 0.85 13.81 6.80
N LYS A 28 -0.15 14.44 7.41
CA LYS A 28 -0.03 15.18 8.67
C LYS A 28 -0.93 14.59 9.74
N ASN A 29 -0.66 14.97 11.00
CA ASN A 29 -1.50 14.61 12.14
C ASN A 29 -1.81 13.10 12.24
N ILE A 30 -0.80 12.28 11.92
CA ILE A 30 -0.94 10.82 11.85
C ILE A 30 -1.26 10.26 13.24
N LYS A 31 -2.38 9.53 13.36
CA LYS A 31 -2.83 8.91 14.61
C LYS A 31 -3.24 7.47 14.36
N LEU A 32 -2.74 6.54 15.17
CA LEU A 32 -3.18 5.14 15.10
C LEU A 32 -4.66 5.05 15.52
N ILE A 33 -5.48 4.45 14.66
CA ILE A 33 -6.93 4.26 14.90
C ILE A 33 -7.35 2.79 14.96
N GLY A 34 -6.49 1.87 14.54
CA GLY A 34 -6.78 0.44 14.59
C GLY A 34 -5.57 -0.44 14.37
N GLN A 35 -5.66 -1.67 14.89
CA GLN A 35 -4.66 -2.71 14.71
C GLN A 35 -5.36 -4.05 14.50
N GLY A 36 -4.87 -4.82 13.52
CA GLY A 36 -5.34 -6.17 13.24
C GLY A 36 -4.19 -7.17 13.11
N GLY A 37 -4.52 -8.39 12.72
CA GLY A 37 -3.53 -9.44 12.43
C GLY A 37 -2.52 -8.97 11.39
N PHE A 38 -3.01 -8.42 10.29
CA PHE A 38 -2.23 -8.05 9.11
C PHE A 38 -1.52 -6.70 9.19
N GLY A 39 -1.81 -5.85 10.18
CA GLY A 39 -1.26 -4.49 10.17
C GLY A 39 -1.88 -3.49 11.15
N PHE A 40 -1.55 -2.24 10.89
CA PHE A 40 -1.98 -1.05 11.63
C PHE A 40 -2.70 -0.11 10.66
N VAL A 41 -3.72 0.58 11.14
CA VAL A 41 -4.43 1.63 10.41
C VAL A 41 -4.31 2.92 11.20
N SER A 42 -3.84 3.97 10.54
CA SER A 42 -3.74 5.32 11.10
C SER A 42 -4.64 6.28 10.32
N SER A 43 -5.29 7.22 10.98
CA SER A 43 -5.85 8.40 10.31
C SER A 43 -4.72 9.39 10.01
N ALA A 44 -4.86 10.16 8.93
CA ALA A 44 -3.99 11.29 8.64
C ALA A 44 -4.73 12.36 7.85
N ASP A 45 -4.29 13.60 7.99
CA ASP A 45 -4.71 14.68 7.11
C ASP A 45 -3.86 14.64 5.83
N TYR A 46 -4.52 14.71 4.69
CA TYR A 46 -3.92 14.82 3.36
C TYR A 46 -4.70 15.86 2.55
N ASP A 47 -4.05 16.97 2.21
CA ASP A 47 -4.70 18.16 1.64
C ASP A 47 -5.94 18.59 2.46
N GLU A 48 -7.13 18.60 1.86
CA GLU A 48 -8.41 18.97 2.51
C GLU A 48 -9.18 17.73 3.02
N GLU A 49 -8.59 16.54 2.93
CA GLU A 49 -9.23 15.28 3.25
C GLU A 49 -8.60 14.58 4.47
N ASN A 50 -9.41 13.74 5.11
CA ASN A 50 -8.94 12.80 6.12
C ASN A 50 -8.88 11.40 5.52
N VAL A 51 -7.69 10.80 5.54
CA VAL A 51 -7.41 9.50 4.91
C VAL A 51 -7.03 8.44 5.94
N ALA A 52 -7.16 7.17 5.56
CA ALA A 52 -6.70 6.03 6.33
C ALA A 52 -5.41 5.45 5.72
N LEU A 53 -4.33 5.46 6.48
CA LEU A 53 -3.04 4.87 6.12
C LEU A 53 -2.93 3.46 6.71
N LYS A 54 -2.88 2.43 5.86
CA LYS A 54 -2.70 1.05 6.31
C LYS A 54 -1.24 0.61 6.16
N LYS A 55 -0.60 0.27 7.29
CA LYS A 55 0.75 -0.31 7.34
C LYS A 55 0.67 -1.81 7.60
N LEU A 56 1.30 -2.61 6.75
CA LEU A 56 1.37 -4.06 6.90
C LEU A 56 2.56 -4.47 7.78
N LYS A 57 2.43 -5.57 8.55
CA LYS A 57 3.54 -6.13 9.35
C LYS A 57 4.49 -6.90 8.44
N SER A 58 5.80 -6.63 8.51
CA SER A 58 6.77 -7.20 7.56
C SER A 58 7.42 -8.52 7.98
N GLU A 59 7.00 -9.17 9.07
CA GLU A 59 7.52 -10.50 9.42
C GLU A 59 6.84 -11.63 8.61
N GLU A 60 5.66 -11.39 8.04
CA GLU A 60 4.93 -12.33 7.18
C GLU A 60 4.89 -11.89 5.70
N ALA A 61 5.09 -10.60 5.41
CA ALA A 61 5.19 -10.08 4.05
C ALA A 61 6.56 -10.32 3.39
N ALA A 62 7.44 -11.13 3.96
CA ALA A 62 8.76 -11.42 3.36
C ALA A 62 8.99 -12.91 3.07
N LYS A 63 8.08 -13.80 3.48
CA LYS A 63 8.18 -15.24 3.22
C LYS A 63 7.04 -15.66 2.28
N GLU A 64 7.37 -15.73 0.99
CA GLU A 64 6.64 -16.39 -0.11
C GLU A 64 5.18 -15.99 -0.43
N THR A 65 4.51 -15.16 0.35
CA THR A 65 3.07 -14.84 0.17
C THR A 65 2.83 -13.52 -0.58
N THR A 66 3.88 -12.83 -1.01
CA THR A 66 3.80 -11.42 -1.46
C THR A 66 3.30 -11.19 -2.88
N LYS A 67 3.42 -12.12 -3.82
CA LYS A 67 2.91 -11.85 -5.18
C LYS A 67 1.38 -11.89 -5.24
N GLU A 68 0.74 -12.89 -4.63
CA GLU A 68 -0.72 -13.05 -4.70
C GLU A 68 -1.47 -12.14 -3.74
N ALA A 69 -0.99 -11.97 -2.50
CA ALA A 69 -1.63 -11.09 -1.52
C ALA A 69 -1.55 -9.62 -1.96
N THR A 70 -0.42 -9.19 -2.55
CA THR A 70 -0.31 -7.83 -3.10
C THR A 70 -1.21 -7.65 -4.31
N LYS A 71 -1.30 -8.64 -5.21
CA LYS A 71 -2.20 -8.60 -6.37
C LYS A 71 -3.68 -8.55 -5.97
N LYS A 72 -4.07 -9.29 -4.92
CA LYS A 72 -5.42 -9.25 -4.36
C LYS A 72 -5.71 -7.91 -3.66
N PHE A 73 -4.75 -7.37 -2.93
CA PHE A 73 -4.87 -6.09 -2.22
C PHE A 73 -4.99 -4.90 -3.19
N VAL A 74 -4.20 -4.89 -4.26
CA VAL A 74 -4.30 -3.89 -5.34
C VAL A 74 -5.70 -3.94 -5.97
N ASN A 75 -6.25 -5.12 -6.25
CA ASN A 75 -7.62 -5.23 -6.76
C ASN A 75 -8.67 -4.72 -5.77
N GLU A 76 -8.62 -5.08 -4.48
CA GLU A 76 -9.62 -4.63 -3.49
C GLU A 76 -9.58 -3.12 -3.23
N VAL A 77 -8.43 -2.46 -3.39
CA VAL A 77 -8.29 -1.00 -3.20
C VAL A 77 -8.71 -0.22 -4.46
N ILE A 78 -8.63 -0.83 -5.65
CA ILE A 78 -8.98 -0.18 -6.94
C ILE A 78 -10.47 -0.36 -7.29
N TYR A 79 -11.19 -1.31 -6.69
CA TYR A 79 -12.64 -1.43 -6.87
C TYR A 79 -13.42 -0.61 -5.83
N TYR A 80 -13.70 0.66 -6.15
CA TYR A 80 -14.90 1.40 -5.72
C TYR A 80 -15.30 2.40 -6.81
#